data_AF-A0A9Q0S921-F1
#
_entry.id   AF-A0A9Q0S921-F1
#
_cell.length_a   1.000
_cell.length_b   1.000
_cell.length_c   1.000
_cell.angle_alpha   90.00
_cell.angle_beta   90.00
_cell.angle_gamma   90.00
#
_symmetry.space_group_name_H-M   'P 1'
#
loop_
_entity.id
_entity.type
_entity.pdbx_description
1 polymer ?
#
loop_
_entity_poly.entity_id
_entity_poly.type
_entity_poly.pdbx_seq_one_letter_code
_entity_poly.pdbx_strand_id
1 'polypeptide(L)'
;RNLFPPNIVEATISQDRTLLTPPENGTLPLQEWKISMEPSKGTNVLGIVMFSVIFGATIGKMREAGKPLLNFFVALSEAMMIITSWVIWLSPLGVFFLVLSKVLEIASFTEMVGQLGMYFLTVMIGLFVHGLGTIPLIFFLVVRRLPYRDISKMGQVLATAFGTGSSSATMPITIQNLDNMGLDPRVTRFVIPVGATINMDGTALYEAVAALFIAQLRGLSLTFGHIVAVSVTATAASIGAAGIPQAGLVTMVMVLDTVGLPAEDVTIIIAVDWLLDRFRTTINVMCDSIGAILVNHLSKRDLRSEFENGEPHELQELKSSGNEKE
;
A
#
# COMPACT_ATOMS: atom_id res chain seq x y z
N ARG A 1 5.68 -14.27 -9.90
CA ARG A 1 5.23 -15.57 -9.33
C ARG A 1 4.15 -15.33 -8.30
N ASN A 2 4.37 -14.47 -7.30
CA ASN A 2 3.32 -14.08 -6.33
C ASN A 2 2.00 -13.53 -6.92
N LEU A 3 2.00 -12.94 -8.12
CA LEU A 3 0.77 -12.50 -8.81
C LEU A 3 -0.21 -13.66 -9.13
N PHE A 4 0.32 -14.86 -9.38
CA PHE A 4 -0.44 -16.07 -9.68
C PHE A 4 0.04 -17.19 -8.76
N PRO A 5 -0.43 -17.23 -7.50
CA PRO A 5 0.03 -18.22 -6.55
C PRO A 5 -0.37 -19.64 -7.00
N PRO A 6 0.49 -20.64 -6.79
CA PRO A 6 0.19 -22.03 -7.17
C PRO A 6 -0.98 -22.60 -6.37
N ASN A 7 -1.21 -22.08 -5.15
CA ASN A 7 -2.28 -22.50 -4.26
C ASN A 7 -2.84 -21.29 -3.50
N ILE A 8 -4.16 -21.06 -3.61
CA ILE A 8 -4.81 -19.91 -2.97
C ILE A 8 -4.90 -20.05 -1.46
N VAL A 9 -5.01 -21.28 -0.93
CA VAL A 9 -5.02 -21.54 0.51
C VAL A 9 -3.64 -21.22 1.08
N GLU A 10 -2.60 -21.69 0.41
CA GLU A 10 -1.21 -21.44 0.81
C GLU A 10 -0.85 -19.95 0.75
N ALA A 11 -1.40 -19.22 -0.23
CA ALA A 11 -1.24 -17.77 -0.37
C ALA A 11 -1.79 -16.97 0.83
N THR A 12 -2.73 -17.54 1.61
CA THR A 12 -3.25 -16.87 2.81
C THR A 12 -2.23 -16.79 3.95
N ILE A 13 -1.26 -17.70 3.98
CA ILE A 13 -0.28 -17.84 5.08
C ILE A 13 1.17 -17.72 4.64
N SER A 14 1.45 -17.81 3.33
CA SER A 14 2.80 -17.77 2.79
C SER A 14 2.90 -17.01 1.46
N GLN A 15 4.13 -16.63 1.13
CA GLN A 15 4.52 -15.95 -0.10
C GLN A 15 5.80 -16.58 -0.66
N ASP A 16 5.94 -16.59 -1.98
CA ASP A 16 7.12 -17.15 -2.62
C ASP A 16 8.30 -16.19 -2.48
N ARG A 17 9.40 -16.68 -1.90
CA ARG A 17 10.69 -15.99 -1.88
C ARG A 17 11.69 -16.76 -2.72
N THR A 18 12.43 -16.02 -3.54
CA THR A 18 13.51 -16.58 -4.35
C THR A 18 14.79 -16.56 -3.52
N LEU A 19 15.49 -17.69 -3.46
CA LEU A 19 16.78 -17.83 -2.80
C LEU A 19 17.84 -18.24 -3.83
N LEU A 20 19.01 -17.62 -3.74
CA LEU A 20 20.17 -18.02 -4.51
C LEU A 20 20.95 -19.03 -3.67
N THR A 21 20.96 -20.28 -4.11
CA THR A 21 21.74 -21.34 -3.43
C THR A 21 23.18 -21.32 -3.95
N PRO A 22 24.19 -21.12 -3.07
CA PRO A 22 25.57 -21.15 -3.50
C PRO A 22 25.97 -22.57 -3.93
N PRO A 23 26.79 -22.73 -4.98
CA PRO A 23 27.34 -24.02 -5.36
C PRO A 23 28.27 -24.54 -4.27
N GLU A 24 28.29 -25.86 -4.05
CA GLU A 24 29.12 -26.51 -3.00
C GLU A 24 30.62 -26.14 -3.10
N ASN A 25 31.10 -25.83 -4.31
CA ASN A 25 32.51 -25.48 -4.56
C ASN A 25 32.80 -23.97 -4.66
N GLY A 26 31.82 -23.09 -4.36
CA GLY A 26 32.01 -21.64 -4.16
C GLY A 26 32.62 -20.82 -5.31
N THR A 27 32.85 -21.43 -6.48
CA THR A 27 33.69 -20.87 -7.55
C THR A 27 32.89 -20.37 -8.75
N LEU A 28 31.57 -20.61 -8.78
CA LEU A 28 30.74 -20.12 -9.88
C LEU A 28 30.35 -18.66 -9.64
N PRO A 29 30.34 -17.83 -10.69
CA PRO A 29 29.81 -16.47 -10.62
C PRO A 29 28.33 -16.48 -10.21
N LEU A 30 27.87 -15.40 -9.56
CA LEU A 30 26.50 -15.26 -9.02
C LEU A 30 25.39 -15.58 -10.04
N GLN A 31 25.64 -15.33 -11.31
CA GLN A 31 24.70 -15.58 -12.42
C GLN A 31 24.44 -17.07 -12.66
N GLU A 32 25.35 -17.95 -12.23
CA GLU A 32 25.24 -19.41 -12.36
C GLU A 32 24.72 -20.07 -11.09
N TRP A 33 24.42 -19.30 -10.04
CA TRP A 33 23.88 -19.85 -8.81
C TRP A 33 22.47 -20.38 -9.06
N LYS A 34 22.19 -21.55 -8.50
CA LYS A 34 20.88 -22.18 -8.67
C LYS A 34 19.84 -21.36 -7.92
N ILE A 35 18.86 -20.90 -8.67
CA ILE A 35 17.69 -20.20 -8.14
C ILE A 35 16.74 -21.26 -7.56
N SER A 36 16.60 -21.29 -6.23
CA SER A 36 15.60 -22.11 -5.52
C SER A 36 14.43 -21.25 -5.03
N MET A 37 13.31 -21.91 -4.75
CA MET A 37 12.14 -21.26 -4.16
C MET A 37 11.91 -21.84 -2.78
N GLU A 38 11.67 -20.96 -1.82
CA GLU A 38 11.17 -21.35 -0.51
C GLU A 38 9.95 -20.51 -0.12
N PRO A 39 8.91 -21.14 0.47
CA PRO A 39 7.79 -20.40 1.02
C PRO A 39 8.28 -19.60 2.24
N SER A 40 8.04 -18.29 2.21
CA SER A 40 8.26 -17.40 3.33
C SER A 40 6.94 -17.17 4.08
N LYS A 41 7.00 -17.07 5.41
CA LYS A 41 5.81 -16.77 6.22
C LYS A 41 5.30 -15.36 5.90
N GLY A 42 3.99 -15.23 5.71
CA GLY A 42 3.34 -13.96 5.43
C GLY A 42 2.33 -14.08 4.31
N THR A 43 1.24 -13.32 4.37
CA THR A 43 0.14 -13.40 3.40
C THR A 43 0.55 -12.79 2.06
N ASN A 44 0.35 -13.54 0.97
CA ASN A 44 0.50 -13.03 -0.40
C ASN A 44 -0.75 -12.24 -0.82
N VAL A 45 -0.85 -11.01 -0.33
CA VAL A 45 -1.99 -10.10 -0.59
C VAL A 45 -2.16 -9.84 -2.09
N LEU A 46 -1.06 -9.63 -2.83
CA LEU A 46 -1.09 -9.38 -4.27
C LEU A 46 -1.76 -10.52 -5.05
N GLY A 47 -1.36 -11.77 -4.77
CA GLY A 47 -1.93 -12.95 -5.40
C GLY A 47 -3.42 -13.14 -5.06
N ILE A 48 -3.79 -12.89 -3.80
CA ILE A 48 -5.18 -12.97 -3.34
C ILE A 48 -6.06 -11.91 -4.03
N VAL A 49 -5.57 -10.66 -4.13
CA VAL A 49 -6.29 -9.58 -4.83
C VAL A 49 -6.49 -9.92 -6.31
N MET A 50 -5.44 -10.35 -7.00
CA MET A 50 -5.53 -10.73 -8.41
C MET A 50 -6.49 -11.89 -8.66
N PHE A 51 -6.41 -12.94 -7.84
CA PHE A 51 -7.37 -14.04 -7.90
C PHE A 51 -8.80 -13.54 -7.68
N SER A 52 -9.02 -12.69 -6.66
CA SER A 52 -10.34 -12.16 -6.32
C SER A 52 -10.94 -11.31 -7.44
N VAL A 53 -10.14 -10.48 -8.13
CA VAL A 53 -10.59 -9.69 -9.30
C VAL A 53 -11.02 -10.60 -10.44
N ILE A 54 -10.20 -11.60 -10.80
CA ILE A 54 -10.52 -12.55 -11.88
C ILE A 54 -11.75 -13.39 -11.52
N PHE A 55 -11.83 -13.85 -10.27
CA PHE A 55 -12.94 -14.66 -9.78
C PHE A 55 -14.25 -13.85 -9.73
N GLY A 56 -14.21 -12.61 -9.23
CA GLY A 56 -15.35 -11.70 -9.24
C GLY A 56 -15.84 -11.40 -10.66
N ALA A 57 -14.94 -11.13 -11.60
CA ALA A 57 -15.28 -10.96 -13.01
C ALA A 57 -15.90 -12.23 -13.64
N THR A 58 -15.46 -13.41 -13.19
CA THR A 58 -16.01 -14.69 -13.64
C THR A 58 -17.42 -14.90 -13.12
N ILE A 59 -17.67 -14.66 -11.82
CA ILE A 59 -19.01 -14.71 -11.21
C ILE A 59 -19.95 -13.74 -11.93
N GLY A 60 -19.52 -12.50 -12.19
CA GLY A 60 -20.31 -11.52 -12.92
C GLY A 60 -20.70 -11.98 -14.33
N LYS A 61 -19.82 -12.70 -15.02
CA LYS A 61 -20.13 -13.30 -16.34
C LYS A 61 -21.12 -14.48 -16.28
N MET A 62 -21.23 -15.17 -15.14
CA MET A 62 -22.14 -16.31 -14.96
C MET A 62 -23.61 -15.91 -14.84
N ARG A 63 -23.92 -14.60 -14.69
CA ARG A 63 -25.28 -14.06 -14.55
C ARG A 63 -26.04 -14.79 -13.43
N GLU A 64 -27.23 -15.31 -13.72
CA GLU A 64 -28.10 -16.02 -12.75
C GLU A 64 -27.39 -17.16 -12.01
N ALA A 65 -26.56 -17.93 -12.71
CA ALA A 65 -25.84 -19.05 -12.09
C ALA A 65 -24.79 -18.59 -11.06
N GLY A 66 -24.31 -17.35 -11.18
CA GLY A 66 -23.34 -16.75 -10.26
C GLY A 66 -23.97 -16.13 -9.01
N LYS A 67 -25.28 -15.82 -9.02
CA LYS A 67 -25.96 -15.08 -7.93
C LYS A 67 -25.78 -15.70 -6.54
N PRO A 68 -25.87 -17.04 -6.33
CA PRO A 68 -25.66 -17.60 -5.00
C PRO A 68 -24.27 -17.31 -4.42
N LEU A 69 -23.23 -17.34 -5.27
CA LEU A 69 -21.86 -17.01 -4.85
C LEU A 69 -21.70 -15.51 -4.61
N LEU A 70 -22.26 -14.67 -5.50
CA LEU A 70 -22.25 -13.22 -5.32
C LEU A 70 -22.85 -12.84 -3.97
N ASN A 71 -24.07 -13.31 -3.68
CA ASN A 71 -24.79 -13.00 -2.44
C ASN A 71 -24.04 -13.51 -1.21
N PHE A 72 -23.39 -14.68 -1.30
CA PHE A 72 -22.52 -15.18 -0.24
C PHE A 72 -21.36 -14.21 0.06
N PHE A 73 -20.64 -13.74 -0.97
CA PHE A 73 -19.52 -12.81 -0.77
C PHE A 73 -19.96 -11.42 -0.32
N VAL A 74 -21.13 -10.94 -0.77
CA VAL A 74 -21.72 -9.68 -0.29
C VAL A 74 -22.04 -9.78 1.20
N ALA A 75 -22.77 -10.83 1.61
CA ALA A 75 -23.10 -11.05 3.02
C ALA A 75 -21.83 -11.23 3.89
N LEU A 76 -20.83 -11.93 3.38
CA LEU A 76 -19.54 -12.08 4.05
C LEU A 76 -18.84 -10.71 4.19
N SER A 77 -18.85 -9.88 3.14
CA SER A 77 -18.28 -8.53 3.21
C SER A 77 -18.98 -7.68 4.26
N GLU A 78 -20.31 -7.72 4.34
CA GLU A 78 -21.07 -6.99 5.38
C GLU A 78 -20.71 -7.46 6.78
N ALA A 79 -20.63 -8.78 7.00
CA ALA A 79 -20.18 -9.34 8.28
C ALA A 79 -18.77 -8.86 8.67
N MET A 80 -17.85 -8.78 7.70
CA MET A 80 -16.49 -8.26 7.93
C MET A 80 -16.49 -6.75 8.28
N MET A 81 -17.42 -5.97 7.73
CA MET A 81 -17.56 -4.54 8.10
C MET A 81 -18.08 -4.36 9.52
N ILE A 82 -18.99 -5.22 9.98
CA ILE A 82 -19.45 -5.22 11.38
C ILE A 82 -18.27 -5.51 12.32
N ILE A 83 -17.46 -6.53 12.02
CA ILE A 83 -16.25 -6.85 12.80
C ILE A 83 -15.27 -5.67 12.80
N THR A 84 -15.08 -5.03 11.64
CA THR A 84 -14.21 -3.86 11.51
C THR A 84 -14.68 -2.71 12.41
N SER A 85 -15.98 -2.51 12.53
CA SER A 85 -16.58 -1.50 13.43
C SER A 85 -16.16 -1.72 14.89
N TRP A 86 -16.10 -2.97 15.35
CA TRP A 86 -15.64 -3.30 16.70
C TRP A 86 -14.14 -3.01 16.87
N VAL A 87 -13.33 -3.31 15.86
CA VAL A 87 -11.89 -3.01 15.86
C VAL A 87 -11.65 -1.50 15.89
N ILE A 88 -12.42 -0.72 15.13
CA ILE A 88 -12.37 0.75 15.13
C ILE A 88 -12.62 1.32 16.52
N TRP A 89 -13.56 0.77 17.28
CA TRP A 89 -13.81 1.16 18.67
C TRP A 89 -12.60 0.91 19.59
N LEU A 90 -11.86 -0.17 19.37
CA LEU A 90 -10.64 -0.50 20.12
C LEU A 90 -9.41 0.28 19.65
N SER A 91 -9.42 0.76 18.39
CA SER A 91 -8.25 1.33 17.73
C SER A 91 -7.59 2.51 18.45
N PRO A 92 -8.29 3.45 19.13
CA PRO A 92 -7.60 4.55 19.82
C PRO A 92 -6.65 4.06 20.91
N LEU A 93 -7.05 3.01 21.64
CA LEU A 93 -6.21 2.39 22.66
C LEU A 93 -5.04 1.63 22.03
N GLY A 94 -5.30 0.87 20.96
CA GLY A 94 -4.27 0.14 20.23
C GLY A 94 -3.20 1.07 19.62
N VAL A 95 -3.63 2.12 18.92
CA VAL A 95 -2.73 3.12 18.31
C VAL A 95 -1.91 3.84 19.39
N PHE A 96 -2.52 4.19 20.52
CA PHE A 96 -1.79 4.79 21.64
C PHE A 96 -0.62 3.92 22.09
N PHE A 97 -0.85 2.62 22.34
CA PHE A 97 0.22 1.72 22.76
C PHE A 97 1.23 1.43 21.64
N LEU A 98 0.79 1.35 20.38
CA LEU A 98 1.70 1.17 19.23
C LEU A 98 2.66 2.35 19.07
N VAL A 99 2.17 3.57 19.21
CA VAL A 99 3.00 4.78 19.17
C VAL A 99 3.91 4.84 20.40
N LEU A 100 3.35 4.62 21.61
CA LEU A 100 4.11 4.66 22.86
C LEU A 100 5.25 3.64 22.88
N SER A 101 4.99 2.38 22.51
CA SER A 101 6.02 1.33 22.46
C SER A 101 7.21 1.73 21.60
N LYS A 102 6.96 2.47 20.52
CA LYS A 102 8.02 2.89 19.60
C LYS A 102 8.75 4.12 20.05
N VAL A 103 8.06 5.06 20.69
CA VAL A 103 8.74 6.19 21.34
C VAL A 103 9.70 5.71 22.43
N LEU A 104 9.38 4.63 23.14
CA LEU A 104 10.25 4.04 24.17
C LEU A 104 11.48 3.30 23.61
N GLU A 105 11.43 2.83 22.36
CA GLU A 105 12.58 2.21 21.68
C GLU A 105 13.62 3.25 21.20
N ILE A 106 13.31 4.55 21.27
CA ILE A 106 14.20 5.62 20.83
C ILE A 106 15.32 5.81 21.86
N ALA A 107 16.52 5.31 21.55
CA ALA A 107 17.70 5.47 22.40
C ALA A 107 18.14 6.95 22.53
N SER A 108 18.18 7.70 21.41
CA SER A 108 18.30 9.16 21.41
C SER A 108 17.86 9.79 20.09
N PHE A 109 17.02 10.83 20.16
CA PHE A 109 16.61 11.61 18.97
C PHE A 109 17.79 12.40 18.37
N THR A 110 18.75 12.77 19.22
CA THR A 110 19.92 13.57 18.82
C THR A 110 20.92 12.77 17.97
N GLU A 111 21.16 11.48 18.27
CA GLU A 111 22.02 10.63 17.44
C GLU A 111 21.36 10.29 16.09
N MET A 112 20.03 10.15 16.07
CA MET A 112 19.24 9.98 14.84
C MET A 112 19.43 11.16 13.85
N VAL A 113 19.52 12.38 14.38
CA VAL A 113 19.62 13.62 13.60
C VAL A 113 21.07 13.95 13.19
N GLY A 114 22.09 13.36 13.81
CA GLY A 114 23.50 13.73 13.63
C GLY A 114 24.02 13.71 12.18
N GLN A 115 24.06 12.54 11.53
CA GLN A 115 24.51 12.40 10.13
C GLN A 115 23.38 12.02 9.17
N LEU A 116 22.36 11.32 9.67
CA LEU A 116 21.17 10.92 8.88
C LEU A 116 20.05 11.96 8.92
N GLY A 117 20.18 13.02 9.74
CA GLY A 117 19.13 14.03 9.90
C GLY A 117 18.79 14.77 8.61
N MET A 118 19.78 15.08 7.77
CA MET A 118 19.55 15.72 6.47
C MET A 118 18.84 14.79 5.50
N TYR A 119 19.19 13.50 5.49
CA TYR A 119 18.48 12.47 4.72
C TYR A 119 17.03 12.35 5.19
N PHE A 120 16.82 12.19 6.50
CA PHE A 120 15.50 12.13 7.12
C PHE A 120 14.64 13.34 6.74
N LEU A 121 15.18 14.55 6.90
CA LEU A 121 14.48 15.79 6.56
C LEU A 121 14.12 15.86 5.08
N THR A 122 15.02 15.41 4.19
CA THR A 122 14.77 15.38 2.75
C THR A 122 13.61 14.46 2.39
N VAL A 123 13.59 13.23 2.95
CA VAL A 123 12.47 12.30 2.75
C VAL A 123 11.18 12.88 3.30
N MET A 124 11.20 13.44 4.51
CA MET A 124 10.03 14.04 5.14
C MET A 124 9.44 15.20 4.34
N ILE A 125 10.29 16.13 3.88
CA ILE A 125 9.87 17.23 3.01
C ILE A 125 9.25 16.66 1.73
N GLY A 126 9.91 15.69 1.09
CA GLY A 126 9.39 15.03 -0.11
C GLY A 126 8.00 14.43 0.10
N LEU A 127 7.82 13.67 1.19
CA LEU A 127 6.54 13.04 1.56
C LEU A 127 5.44 14.07 1.78
N PHE A 128 5.71 15.16 2.52
CA PHE A 128 4.70 16.20 2.76
C PHE A 128 4.40 17.03 1.51
N VAL A 129 5.41 17.37 0.72
CA VAL A 129 5.21 18.07 -0.56
C VAL A 129 4.39 17.21 -1.53
N HIS A 130 4.65 15.91 -1.55
CA HIS A 130 3.89 14.98 -2.38
C HIS A 130 2.45 14.82 -1.88
N GLY A 131 2.26 14.42 -0.63
CA GLY A 131 0.94 14.11 -0.08
C GLY A 131 0.05 15.31 0.20
N LEU A 132 0.60 16.47 0.59
CA LEU A 132 -0.17 17.68 0.87
C LEU A 132 -0.11 18.73 -0.24
N GLY A 133 0.77 18.56 -1.23
CA GLY A 133 0.90 19.47 -2.38
C GLY A 133 0.55 18.78 -3.70
N THR A 134 1.36 17.83 -4.12
CA THR A 134 1.28 17.21 -5.46
C THR A 134 -0.04 16.47 -5.67
N ILE A 135 -0.40 15.56 -4.76
CA ILE A 135 -1.64 14.78 -4.86
C ILE A 135 -2.88 15.67 -4.75
N PRO A 136 -2.97 16.62 -3.79
CA PRO A 136 -4.06 17.59 -3.76
C PRO A 136 -4.17 18.46 -5.00
N LEU A 137 -3.05 18.82 -5.63
CA LEU A 137 -3.04 19.56 -6.89
C LEU A 137 -3.63 18.72 -8.03
N ILE A 138 -3.20 17.46 -8.18
CA ILE A 138 -3.75 16.52 -9.17
C ILE A 138 -5.27 16.37 -8.95
N PHE A 139 -5.68 16.17 -7.71
CA PHE A 139 -7.09 16.09 -7.35
C PHE A 139 -7.87 17.36 -7.71
N PHE A 140 -7.30 18.54 -7.43
CA PHE A 140 -7.92 19.82 -7.76
C PHE A 140 -8.08 20.02 -9.26
N LEU A 141 -7.09 19.62 -10.07
CA LEU A 141 -7.16 19.75 -11.53
C LEU A 141 -8.32 18.96 -12.13
N VAL A 142 -8.63 17.79 -11.56
CA VAL A 142 -9.70 16.91 -12.04
C VAL A 142 -11.07 17.24 -11.41
N VAL A 143 -11.13 17.34 -10.08
CA VAL A 143 -12.39 17.46 -9.32
C VAL A 143 -12.79 18.93 -9.12
N ARG A 144 -11.89 19.89 -9.41
CA ARG A 144 -12.10 21.34 -9.23
C ARG A 144 -12.44 21.75 -7.79
N ARG A 145 -12.03 20.95 -6.79
CA ARG A 145 -12.14 21.25 -5.35
C ARG A 145 -10.91 20.76 -4.62
N LEU A 146 -10.55 21.39 -3.50
CA LEU A 146 -9.44 20.93 -2.67
C LEU A 146 -9.85 19.73 -1.80
N PRO A 147 -8.99 18.70 -1.62
CA PRO A 147 -9.31 17.50 -0.85
C PRO A 147 -9.08 17.65 0.67
N TYR A 148 -8.60 18.79 1.17
CA TYR A 148 -8.23 18.93 2.59
C TYR A 148 -9.39 18.67 3.57
N ARG A 149 -10.63 18.98 3.17
CA ARG A 149 -11.82 18.62 3.97
C ARG A 149 -12.02 17.11 4.06
N ASP A 150 -11.67 16.36 3.01
CA ASP A 150 -11.76 14.91 3.02
C ASP A 150 -10.62 14.31 3.84
N ILE A 151 -9.39 14.83 3.67
CA ILE A 151 -8.23 14.45 4.49
C ILE A 151 -8.52 14.64 5.98
N SER A 152 -9.17 15.74 6.37
CA SER A 152 -9.51 15.97 7.80
C SER A 152 -10.46 14.93 8.40
N LYS A 153 -11.29 14.26 7.58
CA LYS A 153 -12.20 13.19 8.03
C LYS A 153 -11.50 11.85 8.18
N MET A 154 -10.30 11.71 7.64
CA MET A 154 -9.49 10.50 7.68
C MET A 154 -8.55 10.44 8.91
N GLY A 155 -8.68 11.35 9.88
CA GLY A 155 -7.75 11.45 11.01
C GLY A 155 -7.49 10.12 11.74
N GLN A 156 -8.52 9.30 11.94
CA GLN A 156 -8.40 7.98 12.56
C GLN A 156 -7.64 6.98 11.65
N VAL A 157 -7.90 6.99 10.35
CA VAL A 157 -7.21 6.15 9.37
C VAL A 157 -5.73 6.51 9.35
N LEU A 158 -5.40 7.81 9.25
CA LEU A 158 -4.03 8.30 9.21
C LEU A 158 -3.26 8.01 10.51
N ALA A 159 -3.90 8.18 11.67
CA ALA A 159 -3.31 7.84 12.95
C ALA A 159 -3.07 6.32 13.09
N THR A 160 -4.00 5.49 12.61
CA THR A 160 -3.82 4.04 12.62
C THR A 160 -2.70 3.62 11.69
N ALA A 161 -2.64 4.19 10.48
CA ALA A 161 -1.57 3.92 9.52
C ALA A 161 -0.20 4.31 10.07
N PHE A 162 -0.13 5.47 10.74
CA PHE A 162 1.07 5.90 11.44
C PHE A 162 1.44 4.95 12.59
N GLY A 163 0.44 4.47 13.35
CA GLY A 163 0.62 3.58 14.50
C GLY A 163 1.08 2.18 14.10
N THR A 164 0.46 1.58 13.09
CA THR A 164 0.76 0.21 12.65
C THR A 164 1.99 0.16 11.73
N GLY A 165 2.24 1.19 10.91
CA GLY A 165 3.24 1.15 9.85
C GLY A 165 2.90 0.15 8.74
N SER A 166 1.61 -0.16 8.54
CA SER A 166 1.17 -1.10 7.51
C SER A 166 -0.11 -0.62 6.80
N SER A 167 -0.01 -0.41 5.48
CA SER A 167 -1.16 -0.07 4.63
C SER A 167 -2.20 -1.19 4.66
N SER A 168 -1.76 -2.44 4.55
CA SER A 168 -2.64 -3.62 4.56
C SER A 168 -3.41 -3.77 5.88
N ALA A 169 -2.75 -3.51 7.03
CA ALA A 169 -3.41 -3.57 8.34
C ALA A 169 -4.49 -2.50 8.52
N THR A 170 -4.38 -1.37 7.80
CA THR A 170 -5.36 -0.26 7.87
C THR A 170 -6.47 -0.32 6.84
N MET A 171 -6.40 -1.26 5.90
CA MET A 171 -7.33 -1.40 4.79
C MET A 171 -8.80 -1.45 5.23
N PRO A 172 -9.21 -2.27 6.24
CA PRO A 172 -10.62 -2.34 6.62
C PRO A 172 -11.15 -1.01 7.17
N ILE A 173 -10.35 -0.34 8.00
CA ILE A 173 -10.69 0.96 8.61
C ILE A 173 -10.78 2.04 7.53
N THR A 174 -9.92 1.98 6.52
CA THR A 174 -9.91 2.88 5.37
C THR A 174 -11.20 2.74 4.56
N ILE A 175 -11.59 1.50 4.21
CA ILE A 175 -12.84 1.22 3.48
C ILE A 175 -14.04 1.76 4.28
N GLN A 176 -14.11 1.45 5.58
CA GLN A 176 -15.22 1.89 6.41
C GLN A 176 -15.31 3.42 6.54
N ASN A 177 -14.18 4.10 6.71
CA ASN A 177 -14.14 5.56 6.78
C ASN A 177 -14.62 6.20 5.47
N LEU A 178 -14.21 5.66 4.32
CA LEU A 178 -14.62 6.14 3.00
C LEU A 178 -16.12 5.89 2.73
N ASP A 179 -16.64 4.73 3.12
CA ASP A 179 -18.07 4.42 3.05
C ASP A 179 -18.89 5.41 3.91
N ASN A 180 -18.41 5.71 5.12
CA ASN A 180 -19.01 6.72 6.02
C ASN A 180 -18.94 8.14 5.42
N MET A 181 -17.91 8.44 4.64
CA MET A 181 -17.79 9.70 3.88
C MET A 181 -18.74 9.78 2.68
N GLY A 182 -19.46 8.70 2.36
CA GLY A 182 -20.47 8.64 1.30
C GLY A 182 -19.92 8.25 -0.07
N LEU A 183 -18.77 7.58 -0.12
CA LEU A 183 -18.30 6.97 -1.36
C LEU A 183 -19.11 5.69 -1.66
N ASP A 184 -19.18 5.34 -2.95
CA ASP A 184 -19.87 4.11 -3.36
C ASP A 184 -19.06 2.88 -2.90
N PRO A 185 -19.69 1.94 -2.15
CA PRO A 185 -19.10 0.66 -1.74
C PRO A 185 -18.37 -0.11 -2.83
N ARG A 186 -18.85 -0.04 -4.08
CA ARG A 186 -18.25 -0.73 -5.23
C ARG A 186 -16.86 -0.16 -5.57
N VAL A 187 -16.69 1.16 -5.40
CA VAL A 187 -15.40 1.83 -5.65
C VAL A 187 -14.44 1.57 -4.49
N THR A 188 -14.89 1.71 -3.24
CA THR A 188 -14.00 1.58 -2.06
C THR A 188 -13.46 0.15 -1.93
N ARG A 189 -14.31 -0.87 -2.13
CA ARG A 189 -13.93 -2.29 -2.08
C ARG A 189 -13.03 -2.72 -3.24
N PHE A 190 -12.97 -1.97 -4.33
CA PHE A 190 -12.09 -2.24 -5.46
C PHE A 190 -10.76 -1.48 -5.36
N VAL A 191 -10.83 -0.16 -5.18
CA VAL A 191 -9.65 0.71 -5.27
C VAL A 191 -8.72 0.52 -4.08
N ILE A 192 -9.24 0.41 -2.85
CA ILE A 192 -8.39 0.38 -1.65
C ILE A 192 -7.57 -0.90 -1.54
N PRO A 193 -8.11 -2.12 -1.75
CA PRO A 193 -7.29 -3.33 -1.70
C PRO A 193 -6.21 -3.39 -2.79
N VAL A 194 -6.51 -2.87 -3.98
CA VAL A 194 -5.54 -2.77 -5.09
C VAL A 194 -4.47 -1.72 -4.77
N GLY A 195 -4.89 -0.53 -4.29
CA GLY A 195 -4.01 0.57 -3.93
C GLY A 195 -3.01 0.21 -2.83
N ALA A 196 -3.48 -0.45 -1.76
CA ALA A 196 -2.65 -0.82 -0.62
C ALA A 196 -1.45 -1.73 -0.96
N THR A 197 -1.44 -2.35 -2.14
CA THR A 197 -0.33 -3.18 -2.64
C THR A 197 0.42 -2.52 -3.79
N ILE A 198 -0.28 -1.85 -4.71
CA ILE A 198 0.33 -1.34 -5.95
C ILE A 198 0.76 0.12 -5.83
N ASN A 199 -0.02 0.95 -5.14
CA ASN A 199 0.15 2.40 -5.08
C ASN A 199 0.95 2.82 -3.83
N MET A 200 2.27 2.67 -3.91
CA MET A 200 3.18 2.98 -2.80
C MET A 200 4.07 4.20 -3.07
N ASP A 201 3.44 5.37 -3.27
CA ASP A 201 4.12 6.62 -3.62
C ASP A 201 5.24 7.01 -2.64
N GLY A 202 4.99 6.89 -1.33
CA GLY A 202 5.95 7.18 -0.28
C GLY A 202 7.13 6.21 -0.28
N THR A 203 6.91 4.95 -0.67
CA THR A 203 7.97 3.95 -0.80
C THR A 203 8.87 4.27 -2.00
N ALA A 204 8.29 4.59 -3.15
CA ALA A 204 9.03 5.00 -4.35
C ALA A 204 9.88 6.26 -4.08
N LEU A 205 9.31 7.27 -3.41
CA LEU A 205 10.02 8.49 -3.05
C LEU A 205 11.21 8.19 -2.13
N TYR A 206 10.99 7.38 -1.09
CA TYR A 206 12.04 6.98 -0.17
C TYR A 206 13.16 6.21 -0.85
N GLU A 207 12.82 5.25 -1.72
CA GLU A 207 13.79 4.44 -2.45
C GLU A 207 14.67 5.29 -3.35
N ALA A 208 14.07 6.23 -4.09
CA ALA A 208 14.81 7.16 -4.92
C ALA A 208 15.75 8.04 -4.08
N VAL A 209 15.24 8.67 -3.01
CA VAL A 209 16.05 9.57 -2.17
C VAL A 209 17.19 8.83 -1.47
N ALA A 210 16.94 7.62 -0.96
CA ALA A 210 17.96 6.82 -0.30
C ALA A 210 19.08 6.37 -1.25
N ALA A 211 18.74 5.93 -2.47
CA ALA A 211 19.74 5.55 -3.47
C ALA A 211 20.65 6.74 -3.84
N LEU A 212 20.05 7.93 -4.03
CA LEU A 212 20.81 9.16 -4.28
C LEU A 212 21.69 9.54 -3.08
N PHE A 213 21.17 9.41 -1.87
CA PHE A 213 21.90 9.70 -0.64
C PHE A 213 23.10 8.77 -0.46
N ILE A 214 22.92 7.46 -0.65
CA ILE A 214 24.01 6.47 -0.54
C ILE A 214 25.07 6.72 -1.63
N ALA A 215 24.67 7.05 -2.86
CA ALA A 215 25.60 7.42 -3.92
C ALA A 215 26.47 8.63 -3.51
N GLN A 216 25.84 9.66 -2.93
CA GLN A 216 26.54 10.84 -2.43
C GLN A 216 27.50 10.51 -1.29
N LEU A 217 27.09 9.65 -0.34
CA LEU A 217 27.96 9.20 0.75
C LEU A 217 29.20 8.47 0.24
N ARG A 218 29.07 7.70 -0.84
CA ARG A 218 30.21 7.02 -1.50
C ARG A 218 31.03 7.91 -2.43
N GLY A 219 30.67 9.19 -2.58
CA GLY A 219 31.33 10.10 -3.52
C GLY A 219 31.12 9.74 -4.99
N LEU A 220 30.10 8.94 -5.31
CA LEU A 220 29.77 8.57 -6.69
C LEU A 220 28.98 9.70 -7.35
N SER A 221 29.47 10.17 -8.50
CA SER A 221 28.74 11.12 -9.32
C SER A 221 27.72 10.36 -10.18
N LEU A 222 26.44 10.57 -9.89
CA LEU A 222 25.37 9.99 -10.69
C LEU A 222 25.16 10.84 -11.94
N THR A 223 25.14 10.18 -13.10
CA THR A 223 24.77 10.81 -14.36
C THR A 223 23.25 10.99 -14.42
N PHE A 224 22.77 11.83 -15.32
CA PHE A 224 21.34 11.96 -15.58
C PHE A 224 20.67 10.61 -15.91
N GLY A 225 21.38 9.74 -16.66
CA GLY A 225 20.90 8.39 -16.96
C GLY A 225 20.68 7.54 -15.71
N HIS A 226 21.59 7.60 -14.73
CA HIS A 226 21.43 6.90 -13.46
C HIS A 226 20.22 7.41 -12.66
N ILE A 227 19.98 8.73 -12.65
CA ILE A 227 18.82 9.31 -11.94
C ILE A 227 17.50 8.81 -12.55
N VAL A 228 17.42 8.76 -13.88
CA VAL A 228 16.24 8.21 -14.57
C VAL A 228 16.08 6.73 -14.27
N ALA A 229 17.17 5.95 -14.30
CA ALA A 229 17.14 4.53 -13.97
C ALA A 229 16.65 4.28 -12.54
N VAL A 230 17.18 5.01 -11.54
CA VAL A 230 16.73 4.94 -10.14
C VAL A 230 15.25 5.26 -10.04
N SER A 231 14.77 6.29 -10.73
CA SER A 231 13.36 6.70 -10.67
C SER A 231 12.42 5.61 -11.23
N VAL A 232 12.78 4.99 -12.35
CA VAL A 232 12.00 3.90 -12.96
C VAL A 232 12.04 2.67 -12.08
N THR A 233 13.22 2.30 -11.57
CA THR A 233 13.37 1.12 -10.73
C THR A 233 12.66 1.28 -9.40
N ALA A 234 12.78 2.42 -8.72
CA ALA A 234 12.06 2.69 -7.47
C ALA A 234 10.53 2.63 -7.67
N THR A 235 10.03 3.15 -8.80
CA THR A 235 8.60 3.04 -9.13
C THR A 235 8.18 1.59 -9.38
N ALA A 236 9.01 0.79 -10.04
CA ALA A 236 8.73 -0.62 -10.28
C ALA A 236 8.83 -1.45 -8.98
N ALA A 237 9.82 -1.13 -8.14
CA ALA A 237 10.09 -1.79 -6.87
C ALA A 237 9.01 -1.49 -5.83
N SER A 238 8.46 -0.27 -5.81
CA SER A 238 7.36 0.10 -4.93
C SER A 238 6.07 -0.70 -5.18
N ILE A 239 5.81 -1.13 -6.43
CA ILE A 239 4.68 -2.04 -6.75
C ILE A 239 4.93 -3.44 -6.17
N GLY A 240 6.20 -3.85 -6.06
CA GLY A 240 6.62 -5.13 -5.51
C GLY A 240 6.76 -5.15 -3.99
N ALA A 241 6.78 -3.99 -3.34
CA ALA A 241 6.85 -3.88 -1.89
C ALA A 241 5.52 -4.35 -1.27
N ALA A 242 5.59 -5.25 -0.30
CA ALA A 242 4.39 -5.68 0.42
C ALA A 242 3.91 -4.56 1.37
N GLY A 243 2.60 -4.45 1.60
CA GLY A 243 2.00 -3.45 2.50
C GLY A 243 2.22 -3.72 3.99
N ILE A 244 3.38 -4.28 4.35
CA ILE A 244 3.81 -4.66 5.70
C ILE A 244 4.95 -3.73 6.16
N PRO A 245 5.18 -3.60 7.48
CA PRO A 245 6.23 -2.72 8.00
C PRO A 245 7.60 -3.10 7.43
N GLN A 246 8.43 -2.08 7.16
CA GLN A 246 9.82 -2.21 6.69
C GLN A 246 10.00 -2.95 5.35
N ALA A 247 8.94 -3.19 4.58
CA ALA A 247 9.03 -3.85 3.28
C ALA A 247 9.96 -3.12 2.30
N GLY A 248 10.01 -1.78 2.38
CA GLY A 248 10.85 -0.92 1.54
C GLY A 248 12.35 -1.18 1.65
N LEU A 249 12.84 -1.75 2.75
CA LEU A 249 14.27 -2.08 2.89
C LEU A 249 14.69 -3.25 1.99
N VAL A 250 13.78 -4.20 1.74
CA VAL A 250 14.06 -5.36 0.88
C VAL A 250 14.13 -4.94 -0.58
N THR A 251 13.22 -4.07 -1.00
CA THR A 251 13.14 -3.53 -2.36
C THR A 251 14.24 -2.51 -2.64
N MET A 252 14.75 -1.80 -1.62
CA MET A 252 15.91 -0.92 -1.74
C MET A 252 17.13 -1.61 -2.36
N VAL A 253 17.37 -2.88 -2.03
CA VAL A 253 18.50 -3.64 -2.59
C VAL A 253 18.45 -3.68 -4.11
N MET A 254 17.26 -3.85 -4.67
CA MET A 254 17.05 -3.82 -6.13
C MET A 254 17.39 -2.45 -6.71
N VAL A 255 16.97 -1.38 -6.04
CA VAL A 255 17.21 -0.01 -6.51
C VAL A 255 18.71 0.35 -6.48
N LEU A 256 19.42 -0.03 -5.41
CA LEU A 256 20.87 0.19 -5.30
C LEU A 256 21.65 -0.55 -6.39
N ASP A 257 21.27 -1.79 -6.70
CA ASP A 257 21.91 -2.59 -7.75
C ASP A 257 21.86 -1.90 -9.12
N THR A 258 20.78 -1.17 -9.42
CA THR A 258 20.64 -0.47 -10.72
C THR A 258 21.64 0.67 -10.95
N VAL A 259 22.28 1.15 -9.89
CA VAL A 259 23.36 2.13 -9.97
C VAL A 259 24.71 1.54 -9.53
N GLY A 260 24.79 0.21 -9.39
CA GLY A 260 26.00 -0.50 -9.01
C GLY A 260 26.43 -0.25 -7.55
N LEU A 261 25.49 0.11 -6.67
CA LEU A 261 25.75 0.31 -5.25
C LEU A 261 25.63 -1.01 -4.48
N PRO A 262 26.54 -1.29 -3.52
CA PRO A 262 26.44 -2.49 -2.69
C PRO A 262 25.16 -2.53 -1.84
N ALA A 263 24.50 -3.69 -1.82
CA ALA A 263 23.29 -3.92 -1.03
C ALA A 263 23.49 -3.73 0.48
N GLU A 264 24.72 -3.89 0.97
CA GLU A 264 25.07 -3.74 2.39
C GLU A 264 24.85 -2.30 2.90
N ASP A 265 24.84 -1.32 2.00
CA ASP A 265 24.63 0.10 2.36
C ASP A 265 23.22 0.41 2.84
N VAL A 266 22.25 -0.48 2.63
CA VAL A 266 20.91 -0.36 3.22
C VAL A 266 20.98 -0.32 4.75
N THR A 267 22.01 -0.93 5.36
CA THR A 267 22.22 -0.89 6.81
C THR A 267 22.49 0.52 7.34
N ILE A 268 22.95 1.45 6.50
CA ILE A 268 23.23 2.84 6.89
C ILE A 268 21.93 3.58 7.24
N ILE A 269 20.83 3.29 6.54
CA ILE A 269 19.55 3.99 6.69
C ILE A 269 18.57 3.27 7.63
N ILE A 270 18.88 2.04 8.06
CA ILE A 270 17.99 1.21 8.88
C ILE A 270 17.64 1.88 10.22
N ALA A 271 18.56 2.66 10.77
CA ALA A 271 18.41 3.34 12.07
C ALA A 271 17.28 4.38 12.06
N VAL A 272 17.00 5.00 10.91
CA VAL A 272 15.94 6.01 10.77
C VAL A 272 14.69 5.47 10.08
N ASP A 273 14.78 4.28 9.48
CA ASP A 273 13.71 3.70 8.67
C ASP A 273 12.43 3.47 9.47
N TRP A 274 12.52 3.02 10.72
CA TRP A 274 11.34 2.72 11.54
C TRP A 274 10.37 3.91 11.67
N LEU A 275 10.89 5.14 11.63
CA LEU A 275 10.09 6.36 11.72
C LEU A 275 9.63 6.82 10.33
N LEU A 276 10.53 6.80 9.35
CA LEU A 276 10.19 7.12 7.96
C LEU A 276 9.11 6.18 7.40
N ASP A 277 9.16 4.90 7.75
CA ASP A 277 8.16 3.87 7.40
C ASP A 277 6.74 4.26 7.78
N ARG A 278 6.58 4.89 8.94
CA ARG A 278 5.27 5.34 9.43
C ARG A 278 4.73 6.47 8.58
N PHE A 279 5.57 7.47 8.28
CA PHE A 279 5.17 8.57 7.41
C PHE A 279 4.91 8.09 5.97
N ARG A 280 5.74 7.19 5.43
CA ARG A 280 5.51 6.56 4.12
C ARG A 280 4.14 5.87 4.08
N THR A 281 3.87 5.04 5.08
CA THR A 281 2.58 4.33 5.20
C THR A 281 1.41 5.30 5.25
N THR A 282 1.50 6.34 6.09
CA THR A 282 0.44 7.36 6.20
C THR A 282 0.19 8.07 4.87
N ILE A 283 1.25 8.43 4.13
CA ILE A 283 1.11 9.06 2.81
C ILE A 283 0.52 8.08 1.80
N ASN A 284 0.98 6.82 1.74
CA ASN A 284 0.43 5.81 0.83
C ASN A 284 -1.08 5.64 1.03
N VAL A 285 -1.51 5.42 2.28
CA VAL A 285 -2.94 5.27 2.62
C VAL A 285 -3.75 6.52 2.29
N MET A 286 -3.18 7.72 2.51
CA MET A 286 -3.82 8.98 2.14
C MET A 286 -3.98 9.10 0.62
N CYS A 287 -2.95 8.73 -0.17
CA CYS A 287 -2.99 8.79 -1.63
C CYS A 287 -4.02 7.81 -2.19
N ASP A 288 -4.09 6.58 -1.65
CA ASP A 288 -5.12 5.59 -2.00
C ASP A 288 -6.53 6.10 -1.73
N SER A 289 -6.71 6.75 -0.57
CA SER A 289 -8.00 7.30 -0.17
C SER A 289 -8.44 8.47 -1.08
N ILE A 290 -7.52 9.36 -1.43
CA ILE A 290 -7.77 10.44 -2.39
C ILE A 290 -8.03 9.86 -3.80
N GLY A 291 -7.29 8.83 -4.19
CA GLY A 291 -7.49 8.07 -5.43
C GLY A 291 -8.88 7.47 -5.50
N ALA A 292 -9.37 6.84 -4.44
CA ALA A 292 -10.73 6.32 -4.37
C ALA A 292 -11.79 7.42 -4.52
N ILE A 293 -11.60 8.58 -3.89
CA ILE A 293 -12.51 9.74 -4.06
C ILE A 293 -12.49 10.24 -5.51
N LEU A 294 -11.32 10.29 -6.13
CA LEU A 294 -11.13 10.72 -7.52
C LEU A 294 -11.83 9.76 -8.48
N VAL A 295 -11.61 8.44 -8.35
CA VAL A 295 -12.27 7.41 -9.16
C VAL A 295 -13.78 7.48 -8.96
N ASN A 296 -14.26 7.58 -7.72
CA ASN A 296 -15.69 7.74 -7.44
C ASN A 296 -16.30 8.99 -8.10
N HIS A 297 -15.54 10.08 -8.20
CA HIS A 297 -15.98 11.29 -8.89
C HIS A 297 -16.08 11.09 -10.42
N LEU A 298 -15.10 10.41 -11.02
CA LEU A 298 -15.03 10.15 -12.46
C LEU A 298 -16.06 9.11 -12.92
N SER A 299 -16.27 8.07 -12.12
CA SER A 299 -17.17 6.95 -12.41
C SER A 299 -18.65 7.22 -12.11
N LYS A 300 -19.03 8.45 -11.71
CA LYS A 300 -20.43 8.78 -11.37
C LYS A 300 -21.45 8.41 -12.45
N ARG A 301 -21.07 8.49 -13.73
CA ARG A 301 -21.95 8.14 -14.86
C ARG A 301 -22.17 6.64 -14.94
N ASP A 302 -21.09 5.87 -14.87
CA ASP A 302 -21.12 4.41 -14.94
C ASP A 302 -21.91 3.84 -13.75
N LEU A 303 -21.62 4.36 -12.55
CA LEU A 303 -22.33 3.99 -11.32
C LEU A 303 -23.83 4.24 -11.41
N ARG A 304 -24.28 5.35 -12.01
CA ARG A 304 -25.72 5.65 -12.22
C ARG A 304 -26.35 4.75 -13.28
N SER A 305 -25.64 4.46 -14.36
CA SER A 305 -26.17 3.62 -15.44
C SER A 305 -26.43 2.17 -15.01
N GLU A 306 -25.64 1.64 -14.07
CA GLU A 306 -25.90 0.32 -13.47
C GLU A 306 -27.13 0.34 -12.55
N PHE A 307 -27.34 1.43 -11.81
CA PHE A 307 -28.57 1.61 -11.02
C PHE A 307 -29.82 1.67 -11.90
N GLU A 308 -29.76 2.34 -13.06
CA GLU A 308 -30.90 2.52 -13.96
C GLU A 308 -31.19 1.30 -14.83
N ASN A 309 -30.17 0.50 -15.16
CA ASN A 309 -30.29 -0.70 -15.99
C ASN A 309 -30.29 -2.02 -15.19
N GLY A 310 -30.15 -1.96 -13.86
CA GLY A 310 -30.12 -3.14 -12.99
C GLY A 310 -31.48 -3.84 -12.89
N GLU A 311 -31.46 -5.17 -12.91
CA GLU A 311 -32.65 -5.99 -12.65
C GLU A 311 -33.23 -5.66 -11.25
N PRO A 312 -34.55 -5.81 -11.00
CA PRO A 312 -35.21 -5.36 -9.77
C PRO A 312 -34.59 -5.84 -8.45
N HIS A 313 -33.80 -6.92 -8.48
CA HIS A 313 -33.08 -7.47 -7.34
C HIS A 313 -31.75 -6.76 -7.02
N GLU A 314 -31.00 -6.27 -8.02
CA GLU A 314 -29.78 -5.47 -7.81
C GLU A 314 -30.13 -4.09 -7.21
N LEU A 315 -31.29 -3.56 -7.61
CA LEU A 315 -31.89 -2.37 -7.03
C LEU A 315 -32.30 -2.53 -5.56
N GLN A 316 -32.52 -3.75 -5.06
CA GLN A 316 -32.89 -4.01 -3.66
C GLN A 316 -31.66 -3.97 -2.73
N GLU A 317 -30.52 -4.52 -3.15
CA GLU A 317 -29.24 -4.46 -2.43
C GLU A 317 -28.64 -3.03 -2.43
N LEU A 318 -28.86 -2.29 -3.51
CA LEU A 318 -28.47 -0.89 -3.56
C LEU A 318 -29.40 0.05 -2.77
N LYS A 319 -30.66 -0.34 -2.56
CA LYS A 319 -31.61 0.38 -1.69
C LYS A 319 -31.38 0.11 -0.21
N SER A 320 -30.99 -1.10 0.20
CA SER A 320 -30.67 -1.39 1.59
C SER A 320 -29.43 -0.61 2.06
N SER A 321 -28.44 -0.41 1.18
CA SER A 321 -27.25 0.43 1.48
C SER A 321 -27.51 1.94 1.43
N GLY A 322 -28.59 2.39 0.76
CA GLY A 322 -28.99 3.81 0.68
C GLY A 322 -29.95 4.26 1.79
N ASN A 323 -30.80 3.37 2.30
CA ASN A 323 -31.88 3.72 3.23
C ASN A 323 -31.46 3.83 4.72
N GLU A 324 -30.20 3.57 5.07
CA GLU A 324 -29.69 3.89 6.42
C GLU A 324 -29.25 5.37 6.58
N LYS A 325 -29.53 6.23 5.58
CA LYS A 325 -29.16 7.66 5.57
C LYS A 325 -30.34 8.65 5.54
N GLU A 326 -31.48 8.28 6.11
CA GLU A 326 -32.52 9.25 6.54
C GLU A 326 -32.67 9.28 8.06
#